data_AF-A0A173TDN4-F1
#
_entry.id   AF-A0A173TDN4-F1
#
_cell.length_a   1.000
_cell.length_b   1.000
_cell.length_c   1.000
_cell.angle_alpha   90.00
_cell.angle_beta   90.00
_cell.angle_gamma   90.00
#
_symmetry.space_group_name_H-M   'P 1'
#
loop_
_entity.id
_entity.type
_entity.pdbx_description
1 polymer ?
#
loop_
_entity_poly.entity_id
_entity_poly.type
_entity_poly.pdbx_seq_one_letter_code
_entity_poly.pdbx_strand_id
1 'polypeptide(L)'
;MALPYIIMGLLAVLSIILCFTLWGRMKHALQMLQQCHYMNDRFTNWIAGHRLNSFPTVLSVFVIAYWVVIVLSLLMPLSFMTITIPLLIITAIGAFLSNLTSFKSKESKLPLKITARVWRLIGTAVLVMLAISGVAMAFVPLNLLLQLPGWVLTFNLFAYMIVLFANKLNKPLETQIRLGFINDARRIVKSSKDLDVIGVTGSYGKTSTKHALNAILSEQFNTLMTPESYNTPMGITITIRNFLKPIHSKFIAEMGAYKVGEINELCEIAYPKYGVLTSVGPQHLETFKTIDNVKQTKFELIEYLPEDGIGFINIDDENIRDYYENKFQGKCKVYTYGIEREADYRASDIEVSEKGTTFNVHFKDGRVETFQTKLLGLHNIYNTLASIGLGYELGIPVEKMQMAVRKMKPVTHRLELRRNGNFTIIDDAFNSNPVGSKMALEVLGQMNGKRIVITPGMVDLGTAQYDLNKAFGTYMKDNCDYVILVGKKQTEPIYAGLMEVEYPTETIYVAENLQDAFAKMHEVVEPGAFVLLENDLPELFAE
;
A
#
# COMPACT_ATOMS: atom_id res chain seq x y z
N MET A 1 -43.12 -34.98 34.83
CA MET A 1 -42.18 -35.62 33.90
C MET A 1 -41.74 -34.70 32.74
N ALA A 2 -42.57 -33.78 32.23
CA ALA A 2 -42.23 -32.96 31.05
C ALA A 2 -41.24 -31.78 31.30
N LEU A 3 -41.23 -31.19 32.51
CA LEU A 3 -40.48 -29.97 32.80
C LEU A 3 -38.95 -30.06 32.58
N PRO A 4 -38.25 -31.14 32.97
CA PRO A 4 -36.83 -31.32 32.65
C PRO A 4 -36.52 -31.31 31.16
N TYR A 5 -37.37 -31.96 30.34
CA TYR A 5 -37.20 -32.00 28.89
C TYR A 5 -37.43 -30.64 28.24
N ILE A 6 -38.39 -29.86 28.75
CA ILE A 6 -38.64 -28.49 28.29
C ILE A 6 -37.42 -27.59 28.54
N ILE A 7 -36.83 -27.65 29.73
CA ILE A 7 -35.63 -26.85 30.07
C ILE A 7 -34.44 -27.22 29.18
N MET A 8 -34.23 -28.52 28.95
CA MET A 8 -33.18 -29.00 28.04
C MET A 8 -33.41 -28.54 26.59
N GLY A 9 -34.67 -28.53 26.13
CA GLY A 9 -35.04 -27.98 24.82
C GLY A 9 -34.75 -26.48 24.71
N LEU A 10 -35.06 -25.69 25.74
CA LEU A 10 -34.76 -24.25 25.76
C LEU A 10 -33.25 -23.97 25.75
N LEU A 11 -32.46 -24.72 26.51
CA LEU A 11 -30.99 -24.62 26.49
C LEU A 11 -30.42 -24.93 25.10
N ALA A 12 -30.97 -25.93 24.40
CA ALA A 12 -30.57 -26.23 23.03
C ALA A 12 -30.89 -25.09 22.06
N VAL A 13 -32.09 -24.50 22.13
CA VAL A 13 -32.48 -23.34 21.31
C VAL A 13 -31.59 -22.13 21.59
N LEU A 14 -31.31 -21.82 22.85
CA LEU A 14 -30.40 -20.73 23.22
C LEU A 14 -28.97 -20.99 22.75
N SER A 15 -28.51 -22.23 22.77
CA SER A 15 -27.19 -22.61 22.22
C SER A 15 -27.11 -22.31 20.72
N ILE A 16 -28.17 -22.58 19.96
CA ILE A 16 -28.25 -22.25 18.53
C ILE A 16 -28.16 -20.73 18.32
N ILE A 17 -28.89 -19.93 19.11
CA ILE A 17 -28.83 -18.46 19.07
C ILE A 17 -27.41 -17.98 19.38
N LEU A 18 -26.77 -18.55 20.40
CA LEU A 18 -25.40 -18.24 20.76
C LEU A 18 -24.42 -18.57 19.63
N CYS A 19 -24.61 -19.67 18.90
CA CYS A 19 -23.79 -19.99 17.72
C CYS A 19 -23.90 -18.91 16.63
N PHE A 20 -25.08 -18.33 16.39
CA PHE A 20 -25.22 -17.20 15.46
C PHE A 20 -24.47 -15.95 15.95
N THR A 21 -24.53 -15.63 17.24
CA THR A 21 -23.76 -14.50 17.80
C THR A 21 -22.25 -14.75 17.76
N LEU A 22 -21.81 -15.99 18.02
CA LEU A 22 -20.41 -16.40 17.89
C LEU A 22 -19.93 -16.22 16.45
N TRP A 23 -20.72 -16.66 15.46
CA TRP A 23 -20.41 -16.44 14.06
C TRP A 23 -20.29 -14.95 13.72
N GLY A 24 -21.22 -14.11 14.19
CA GLY A 24 -21.15 -12.65 14.02
C GLY A 24 -19.83 -12.06 14.53
N ARG A 25 -19.40 -12.45 15.73
CA ARG A 25 -18.12 -12.00 16.31
C ARG A 25 -16.91 -12.56 15.58
N MET A 26 -16.92 -13.83 15.23
CA MET A 26 -15.83 -14.45 14.45
C MET A 26 -15.70 -13.76 13.09
N LYS A 27 -16.81 -13.48 12.41
CA LYS A 27 -16.81 -12.73 11.14
C LYS A 27 -16.16 -11.37 11.29
N HIS A 28 -16.47 -10.63 12.35
CA HIS A 28 -15.84 -9.34 12.62
C HIS A 28 -14.35 -9.49 12.96
N ALA A 29 -13.97 -10.46 13.79
CA ALA A 29 -12.57 -10.74 14.10
C ALA A 29 -11.76 -11.11 12.85
N LEU A 30 -12.32 -11.91 11.95
CA LEU A 30 -11.74 -12.24 10.65
C LEU A 30 -11.59 -11.01 9.75
N GLN A 31 -12.60 -10.13 9.75
CA GLN A 31 -12.59 -8.90 8.98
C GLN A 31 -11.47 -7.96 9.46
N MET A 32 -11.34 -7.79 10.78
CA MET A 32 -10.27 -6.97 11.37
C MET A 32 -8.89 -7.59 11.14
N LEU A 33 -8.74 -8.92 11.28
CA LEU A 33 -7.49 -9.59 10.95
C LEU A 33 -7.11 -9.40 9.48
N GLN A 34 -8.08 -9.44 8.56
CA GLN A 34 -7.86 -9.18 7.14
C GLN A 34 -7.38 -7.74 6.90
N GLN A 35 -7.96 -6.75 7.57
CA GLN A 35 -7.54 -5.35 7.51
C GLN A 35 -6.15 -5.14 8.11
N CYS A 36 -5.78 -5.92 9.12
CA CYS A 36 -4.40 -5.99 9.64
C CYS A 36 -3.44 -6.78 8.73
N HIS A 37 -3.81 -7.05 7.47
CA HIS A 37 -3.03 -7.86 6.50
C HIS A 37 -2.61 -9.24 7.04
N TYR A 38 -3.41 -9.81 7.94
CA TYR A 38 -3.12 -11.05 8.65
C TYR A 38 -1.80 -11.04 9.46
N MET A 39 -1.30 -9.85 9.80
CA MET A 39 -0.15 -9.68 10.68
C MET A 39 -0.62 -9.75 12.14
N ASN A 40 -0.13 -10.74 12.88
CA ASN A 40 -0.52 -10.94 14.27
C ASN A 40 -0.19 -9.71 15.13
N ASP A 41 0.98 -9.09 14.97
CA ASP A 41 1.38 -7.94 15.81
C ASP A 41 0.45 -6.73 15.63
N ARG A 42 0.04 -6.45 14.39
CA ARG A 42 -0.95 -5.39 14.09
C ARG A 42 -2.31 -5.74 14.68
N PHE A 43 -2.72 -7.00 14.54
CA PHE A 43 -4.00 -7.46 15.06
C PHE A 43 -4.03 -7.46 16.60
N THR A 44 -2.93 -7.83 17.27
CA THR A 44 -2.81 -7.74 18.73
C THR A 44 -2.87 -6.29 19.22
N ASN A 45 -2.20 -5.36 18.52
CA ASN A 45 -2.28 -3.94 18.85
C ASN A 45 -3.70 -3.40 18.66
N TRP A 46 -4.39 -3.80 17.60
CA TRP A 46 -5.78 -3.44 17.38
C TRP A 46 -6.70 -3.97 18.49
N ILE A 47 -6.55 -5.25 18.87
CA ILE A 47 -7.28 -5.85 20.00
C ILE A 47 -7.01 -5.10 21.31
N ALA A 48 -5.75 -4.72 21.55
CA ALA A 48 -5.36 -3.97 22.74
C ALA A 48 -5.96 -2.56 22.79
N GLY A 49 -6.17 -1.91 21.65
CA GLY A 49 -6.91 -0.65 21.53
C GLY A 49 -8.43 -0.79 21.67
N HIS A 50 -8.97 -1.97 21.35
CA HIS A 50 -10.42 -2.23 21.32
C HIS A 50 -10.86 -3.28 22.35
N ARG A 51 -10.23 -3.29 23.54
CA ARG A 51 -10.41 -4.35 24.55
C ARG A 51 -11.86 -4.62 24.92
N LEU A 52 -12.69 -3.59 25.08
CA LEU A 52 -14.10 -3.76 25.45
C LEU A 52 -14.93 -4.43 24.34
N ASN A 53 -14.55 -4.22 23.07
CA ASN A 53 -15.19 -4.87 21.92
C ASN A 53 -14.65 -6.29 21.69
N SER A 54 -13.35 -6.47 21.87
CA SER A 54 -12.69 -7.78 21.71
C SER A 54 -12.95 -8.73 22.88
N PHE A 55 -13.15 -8.21 24.09
CA PHE A 55 -13.38 -8.93 25.33
C PHE A 55 -14.36 -8.16 26.24
N PRO A 56 -15.68 -8.35 26.07
CA PRO A 56 -16.67 -7.61 26.86
C PRO A 56 -16.67 -8.11 28.30
N THR A 57 -16.35 -7.22 29.23
CA THR A 57 -16.29 -7.51 30.67
C THR A 57 -17.63 -8.01 31.22
N VAL A 58 -18.74 -7.47 30.70
CA VAL A 58 -20.09 -7.92 31.11
C VAL A 58 -20.31 -9.38 30.72
N LEU A 59 -19.95 -9.78 29.49
CA LEU A 59 -20.07 -11.16 29.04
C LEU A 59 -19.17 -12.11 29.85
N SER A 60 -17.97 -11.67 30.26
CA SER A 60 -17.08 -12.52 31.06
C SER A 60 -17.67 -12.90 32.42
N VAL A 61 -18.47 -12.02 33.04
CA VAL A 61 -19.15 -12.33 34.31
C VAL A 61 -20.12 -13.51 34.11
N PHE A 62 -20.89 -13.53 33.02
CA PHE A 62 -21.83 -14.61 32.73
C PHE A 62 -21.14 -15.91 32.35
N VAL A 63 -20.01 -15.85 31.63
CA VAL A 63 -19.17 -17.03 31.36
C VAL A 63 -18.65 -17.63 32.67
N ILE A 64 -18.11 -16.81 33.58
CA ILE A 64 -17.62 -17.26 34.88
C ILE A 64 -18.78 -17.84 35.70
N ALA A 65 -19.91 -17.14 35.79
CA ALA A 65 -21.09 -17.61 36.52
C ALA A 65 -21.58 -18.98 36.00
N TYR A 66 -21.59 -19.17 34.67
CA TYR A 66 -21.97 -20.45 34.05
C TYR A 66 -21.05 -21.58 34.53
N TRP A 67 -19.73 -21.40 34.43
CA TRP A 67 -18.76 -22.42 34.82
C TRP A 67 -18.71 -22.64 36.33
N VAL A 68 -18.97 -21.62 37.15
CA VAL A 68 -19.10 -21.78 38.62
C VAL A 68 -20.28 -22.70 38.95
N VAL A 69 -21.44 -22.55 38.30
CA VAL A 69 -22.58 -23.46 38.51
C VAL A 69 -22.22 -24.89 38.13
N ILE A 70 -21.52 -25.08 37.01
CA ILE A 70 -21.02 -26.40 36.58
C ILE A 70 -20.07 -26.99 37.63
N VAL A 71 -19.09 -26.23 38.11
CA VAL A 71 -18.12 -26.69 39.13
C VAL A 71 -18.82 -27.03 40.45
N LEU A 72 -19.73 -26.18 40.94
CA LEU A 72 -20.50 -26.44 42.16
C LEU A 72 -21.34 -27.72 42.06
N SER A 73 -21.88 -28.02 40.87
CA SER A 73 -22.62 -29.26 40.64
C SER A 73 -21.78 -30.53 40.73
N LEU A 74 -20.45 -30.42 40.58
CA LEU A 74 -19.51 -31.53 40.79
C LEU A 74 -19.11 -31.69 42.27
N LEU A 75 -19.13 -30.60 43.04
CA LEU A 75 -18.69 -30.57 44.44
C LEU A 75 -19.81 -30.90 45.43
N MET A 76 -21.06 -30.65 45.07
CA MET A 76 -22.22 -30.82 45.94
C MET A 76 -23.34 -31.61 45.23
N PRO A 77 -24.08 -32.48 45.95
CA PRO A 77 -25.22 -33.21 45.40
C PRO A 77 -26.42 -32.26 45.22
N LEU A 78 -26.41 -31.50 44.13
CA LEU A 78 -27.48 -30.59 43.76
C LEU A 78 -28.58 -31.33 42.97
N SER A 79 -29.84 -30.94 43.17
CA SER A 79 -30.94 -31.45 42.35
C SER A 79 -30.81 -30.97 40.89
N PHE A 80 -31.38 -31.73 39.95
CA PHE A 80 -31.39 -31.35 38.53
C PHE A 80 -31.95 -29.93 38.29
N MET A 81 -33.02 -29.56 39.00
CA MET A 81 -33.66 -28.25 38.86
C MET A 81 -32.79 -27.11 39.41
N THR A 82 -32.07 -27.34 40.51
CA THR A 82 -31.15 -26.35 41.10
C THR A 82 -29.94 -26.05 40.21
N ILE A 83 -29.60 -26.94 39.28
CA ILE A 83 -28.53 -26.73 38.29
C ILE A 83 -29.11 -26.07 37.03
N THR A 84 -30.19 -26.62 36.49
CA THR A 84 -30.67 -26.26 35.15
C THR A 84 -31.36 -24.91 35.06
N ILE A 85 -32.07 -24.46 36.10
CA ILE A 85 -32.71 -23.13 36.11
C ILE A 85 -31.67 -22.00 36.08
N PRO A 86 -30.64 -21.97 36.95
CA PRO A 86 -29.58 -20.97 36.85
C PRO A 86 -28.86 -20.96 35.50
N LEU A 87 -28.50 -22.14 34.97
CA LEU A 87 -27.86 -22.23 33.65
C LEU A 87 -28.75 -21.65 32.55
N LEU A 88 -30.06 -21.89 32.58
CA LEU A 88 -31.00 -21.32 31.61
C LEU A 88 -31.04 -19.80 31.67
N ILE A 89 -31.13 -19.22 32.88
CA ILE A 89 -31.15 -17.77 33.10
C ILE A 89 -29.83 -17.14 32.63
N ILE A 90 -28.69 -17.68 33.06
CA ILE A 90 -27.35 -17.20 32.66
C ILE A 90 -27.20 -17.26 31.14
N THR A 91 -27.65 -18.35 30.51
CA THR A 91 -27.61 -18.52 29.05
C THR A 91 -28.47 -17.50 28.32
N ALA A 92 -29.70 -17.27 28.79
CA ALA A 92 -30.62 -16.32 28.16
C ALA A 92 -30.07 -14.89 28.23
N ILE A 93 -29.55 -14.48 29.39
CA ILE A 93 -28.93 -13.16 29.57
C ILE A 93 -27.63 -13.06 28.76
N GLY A 94 -26.79 -14.11 28.79
CA GLY A 94 -25.57 -14.19 28.00
C GLY A 94 -25.83 -14.08 26.49
N ALA A 95 -26.89 -14.71 25.97
CA ALA A 95 -27.29 -14.62 24.57
C ALA A 95 -27.75 -13.20 24.21
N PHE A 96 -28.55 -12.57 25.08
CA PHE A 96 -28.98 -11.18 24.91
C PHE A 96 -27.78 -10.20 24.87
N LEU A 97 -26.86 -10.32 25.82
CA LEU A 97 -25.65 -9.49 25.88
C LEU A 97 -24.69 -9.74 24.71
N SER A 98 -24.54 -10.99 24.29
CA SER A 98 -23.74 -11.34 23.12
C SER A 98 -24.30 -10.66 21.86
N ASN A 99 -25.63 -10.56 21.75
CA ASN A 99 -26.27 -9.86 20.65
C ASN A 99 -26.05 -8.33 20.72
N LEU A 100 -26.19 -7.70 21.90
CA LEU A 100 -25.94 -6.27 22.08
C LEU A 100 -24.49 -5.86 21.76
N THR A 101 -23.53 -6.70 22.14
CA THR A 101 -22.11 -6.46 21.86
C THR A 101 -21.71 -6.82 20.42
N SER A 102 -22.60 -7.41 19.62
CA SER A 102 -22.34 -7.81 18.24
C SER A 102 -22.57 -6.70 17.21
N PHE A 103 -22.78 -5.43 17.61
CA PHE A 103 -23.22 -4.36 16.71
C PHE A 103 -22.15 -3.35 16.26
N LYS A 104 -22.08 -3.24 14.92
CA LYS A 104 -21.57 -2.17 14.02
C LYS A 104 -20.48 -1.24 14.57
N SER A 105 -19.21 -1.61 14.36
CA SER A 105 -18.22 -0.55 14.16
C SER A 105 -18.56 0.16 12.84
N LYS A 106 -18.68 1.49 12.88
CA LYS A 106 -18.70 2.34 11.68
C LYS A 106 -17.35 2.34 10.96
N GLU A 107 -16.34 1.70 11.54
CA GLU A 107 -14.93 1.83 11.16
C GLU A 107 -14.46 0.87 10.08
N SER A 108 -15.25 -0.16 9.73
CA SER A 108 -14.79 -1.14 8.74
C SER A 108 -14.98 -0.61 7.31
N LYS A 109 -13.93 0.03 6.75
CA LYS A 109 -13.92 0.58 5.39
C LYS A 109 -14.21 -0.46 4.28
N LEU A 110 -13.96 -1.75 4.53
CA LEU A 110 -14.18 -2.83 3.56
C LEU A 110 -14.81 -4.07 4.21
N PRO A 111 -15.78 -4.74 3.55
CA PRO A 111 -16.37 -5.99 4.02
C PRO A 111 -15.38 -7.17 3.98
N LEU A 112 -15.62 -8.19 4.80
CA LEU A 112 -14.83 -9.43 4.79
C LEU A 112 -14.89 -10.07 3.39
N LYS A 113 -13.73 -10.24 2.74
CA LYS A 113 -13.64 -10.98 1.47
C LYS A 113 -13.40 -12.46 1.75
N ILE A 114 -14.35 -13.30 1.40
CA ILE A 114 -14.22 -14.75 1.56
C ILE A 114 -13.19 -15.28 0.57
N THR A 115 -12.13 -15.90 1.10
CA THR A 115 -11.03 -16.50 0.33
C THR A 115 -10.73 -17.90 0.85
N ALA A 116 -9.96 -18.69 0.11
CA ALA A 116 -9.51 -20.01 0.58
C ALA A 116 -8.74 -19.94 1.91
N ARG A 117 -7.99 -18.85 2.14
CA ARG A 117 -7.30 -18.58 3.42
C ARG A 117 -8.29 -18.39 4.57
N VAL A 118 -9.37 -17.64 4.34
CA VAL A 118 -10.42 -17.42 5.34
C VAL A 118 -11.11 -18.74 5.69
N TRP A 119 -11.41 -19.60 4.70
CA TRP A 119 -11.97 -20.93 4.96
C TRP A 119 -11.05 -21.81 5.80
N ARG A 120 -9.75 -21.85 5.51
CA ARG A 120 -8.77 -22.57 6.34
C ARG A 120 -8.72 -22.00 7.75
N LEU A 121 -8.77 -20.68 7.90
CA LEU A 121 -8.76 -20.03 9.19
C LEU A 121 -10.01 -20.35 10.03
N ILE A 122 -11.19 -20.36 9.41
CA ILE A 122 -12.43 -20.81 10.03
C ILE A 122 -12.30 -22.28 10.44
N GLY A 123 -11.82 -23.15 9.54
CA GLY A 123 -11.61 -24.57 9.83
C GLY A 123 -10.70 -24.79 11.04
N THR A 124 -9.55 -24.12 11.08
CA THR A 124 -8.61 -24.21 12.22
C THR A 124 -9.21 -23.65 13.49
N ALA A 125 -9.95 -22.54 13.44
CA ALA A 125 -10.64 -21.99 14.61
C ALA A 125 -11.67 -22.98 15.18
N VAL A 126 -12.46 -23.63 14.31
CA VAL A 126 -13.41 -24.67 14.72
C VAL A 126 -12.70 -25.86 15.33
N LEU A 127 -11.60 -26.34 14.74
CA LEU A 127 -10.81 -27.44 15.30
C LEU A 127 -10.20 -27.08 16.66
N VAL A 128 -9.72 -25.85 16.85
CA VAL A 128 -9.23 -25.36 18.14
C VAL A 128 -10.34 -25.36 19.19
N MET A 129 -11.53 -24.87 18.85
CA MET A 129 -12.69 -24.89 19.74
C MET A 129 -13.11 -26.32 20.11
N LEU A 130 -13.16 -27.23 19.13
CA LEU A 130 -13.45 -28.64 19.37
C LEU A 130 -12.39 -29.33 20.24
N ALA A 131 -11.11 -29.03 20.04
CA ALA A 131 -10.03 -29.59 20.84
C ALA A 131 -10.09 -29.09 22.30
N ILE A 132 -10.29 -27.78 22.51
CA ILE A 132 -10.40 -27.19 23.86
C ILE A 132 -11.60 -27.78 24.61
N SER A 133 -12.78 -27.77 23.98
CA SER A 133 -14.00 -28.32 24.59
C SER A 133 -13.89 -29.83 24.80
N GLY A 134 -13.34 -30.58 23.85
CA GLY A 134 -13.13 -32.03 23.95
C GLY A 134 -12.23 -32.44 25.11
N VAL A 135 -11.07 -31.78 25.26
CA VAL A 135 -10.16 -32.04 26.39
C VAL A 135 -10.85 -31.74 27.71
N ALA A 136 -11.53 -30.60 27.83
CA ALA A 136 -12.19 -30.23 29.08
C ALA A 136 -13.39 -31.14 29.41
N MET A 137 -14.14 -31.60 28.40
CA MET A 137 -15.23 -32.58 28.59
C MET A 137 -14.74 -33.93 29.14
N ALA A 138 -13.49 -34.31 28.89
CA ALA A 138 -12.91 -35.52 29.48
C ALA A 138 -12.80 -35.46 31.02
N PHE A 139 -12.78 -34.25 31.60
CA PHE A 139 -12.67 -34.02 33.04
C PHE A 139 -13.99 -33.66 33.72
N VAL A 140 -15.08 -33.45 32.94
CA VAL A 140 -16.38 -33.00 33.44
C VAL A 140 -17.45 -34.04 33.10
N PRO A 141 -17.80 -34.97 34.01
CA PRO A 141 -18.74 -36.08 33.76
C PRO A 141 -20.20 -35.63 33.79
N LEU A 142 -20.53 -34.51 33.12
CA LEU A 142 -21.88 -33.97 33.00
C LEU A 142 -22.43 -34.14 31.59
N ASN A 143 -23.76 -34.09 31.47
CA ASN A 143 -24.44 -34.16 30.18
C ASN A 143 -23.95 -33.05 29.24
N LEU A 144 -23.57 -33.42 28.01
CA LEU A 144 -23.09 -32.52 26.97
C LEU A 144 -24.03 -31.32 26.74
N LEU A 145 -25.34 -31.55 26.75
CA LEU A 145 -26.35 -30.49 26.54
C LEU A 145 -26.31 -29.41 27.62
N LEU A 146 -25.84 -29.74 28.84
CA LEU A 146 -25.61 -28.75 29.91
C LEU A 146 -24.28 -28.02 29.78
N GLN A 147 -23.35 -28.51 28.97
CA GLN A 147 -22.04 -27.88 28.77
C GLN A 147 -22.02 -27.00 27.51
N LEU A 148 -22.81 -27.34 26.48
CA LEU A 148 -22.84 -26.65 25.19
C LEU A 148 -23.01 -25.13 25.31
N PRO A 149 -24.02 -24.58 26.03
CA PRO A 149 -24.15 -23.13 26.13
C PRO A 149 -22.94 -22.45 26.78
N GLY A 150 -22.34 -23.09 27.79
CA GLY A 150 -21.12 -22.62 28.45
C GLY A 150 -19.94 -22.53 27.49
N TRP A 151 -19.72 -23.56 26.69
CA TRP A 151 -18.68 -23.56 25.66
C TRP A 151 -18.90 -22.47 24.60
N VAL A 152 -20.11 -22.33 24.08
CA VAL A 152 -20.41 -21.30 23.07
C VAL A 152 -20.24 -19.89 23.66
N LEU A 153 -20.65 -19.65 24.90
CA LEU A 153 -20.41 -18.38 25.61
C LEU A 153 -18.91 -18.11 25.81
N THR A 154 -18.14 -19.13 26.21
CA THR A 154 -16.66 -19.01 26.34
C THR A 154 -16.03 -18.68 24.99
N PHE A 155 -16.40 -19.36 23.91
CA PHE A 155 -15.87 -19.06 22.59
C PHE A 155 -16.34 -17.69 22.06
N ASN A 156 -17.53 -17.23 22.44
CA ASN A 156 -17.99 -15.88 22.12
C ASN A 156 -17.09 -14.82 22.77
N LEU A 157 -16.75 -15.03 24.05
CA LEU A 157 -15.85 -14.17 24.80
C LEU A 157 -14.42 -14.15 24.23
N PHE A 158 -13.92 -15.30 23.79
CA PHE A 158 -12.54 -15.46 23.28
C PHE A 158 -12.42 -15.46 21.74
N ALA A 159 -13.46 -15.07 21.00
CA ALA A 159 -13.51 -15.19 19.54
C ALA A 159 -12.29 -14.57 18.82
N TYR A 160 -11.85 -13.38 19.25
CA TYR A 160 -10.69 -12.69 18.67
C TYR A 160 -9.37 -13.42 18.97
N MET A 161 -9.23 -13.99 20.17
CA MET A 161 -8.05 -14.77 20.57
C MET A 161 -7.99 -16.10 19.82
N ILE A 162 -9.13 -16.75 19.61
CA ILE A 162 -9.23 -17.97 18.82
C ILE A 162 -8.80 -17.70 17.37
N VAL A 163 -9.28 -16.60 16.76
CA VAL A 163 -8.87 -16.20 15.41
C VAL A 163 -7.37 -15.88 15.33
N LEU A 164 -6.83 -15.14 16.31
CA LEU A 164 -5.39 -14.85 16.41
C LEU A 164 -4.56 -16.15 16.51
N PHE A 165 -4.98 -17.07 17.38
CA PHE A 165 -4.30 -18.35 17.59
C PHE A 165 -4.39 -19.26 16.35
N ALA A 166 -5.57 -19.34 15.73
CA ALA A 166 -5.77 -20.08 14.50
C ALA A 166 -4.89 -19.54 13.35
N ASN A 167 -4.71 -18.22 13.23
CA ASN A 167 -3.81 -17.63 12.24
C ASN A 167 -2.35 -17.99 12.54
N LYS A 168 -1.96 -18.03 13.82
CA LYS A 168 -0.62 -18.49 14.24
C LYS A 168 -0.38 -19.95 13.87
N LEU A 169 -1.36 -20.83 14.12
CA LEU A 169 -1.29 -22.26 13.75
C LEU A 169 -1.25 -22.48 12.24
N ASN A 170 -1.95 -21.67 11.46
CA ASN A 170 -1.97 -21.79 10.00
C ASN A 170 -0.70 -21.23 9.33
N LYS A 171 0.10 -20.41 10.03
CA LYS A 171 1.31 -19.77 9.49
C LYS A 171 2.25 -20.72 8.70
N PRO A 172 2.63 -21.92 9.18
CA PRO A 172 3.48 -22.84 8.41
C PRO A 172 2.83 -23.26 7.09
N LEU A 173 1.55 -23.66 7.11
CA LEU A 173 0.80 -24.05 5.92
C LEU A 173 0.66 -22.88 4.93
N GLU A 174 0.30 -21.68 5.41
CA GLU A 174 0.21 -20.48 4.57
C GLU A 174 1.56 -20.12 3.95
N THR A 175 2.65 -20.31 4.69
CA THR A 175 4.01 -20.08 4.18
C THR A 175 4.35 -21.07 3.07
N GLN A 176 4.02 -22.35 3.24
CA GLN A 176 4.23 -23.37 2.20
C GLN A 176 3.39 -23.09 0.95
N ILE A 177 2.11 -22.71 1.10
CA ILE A 177 1.24 -22.34 -0.01
C ILE A 177 1.83 -21.13 -0.77
N ARG A 178 2.26 -20.10 -0.04
CA ARG A 178 2.91 -18.91 -0.60
C ARG A 178 4.17 -19.28 -1.39
N LEU A 179 5.05 -20.09 -0.80
CA LEU A 179 6.28 -20.57 -1.46
C LEU A 179 5.96 -21.42 -2.69
N GLY A 180 4.90 -22.22 -2.66
CA GLY A 180 4.42 -22.98 -3.81
C GLY A 180 4.09 -22.07 -4.99
N PHE A 181 3.37 -20.97 -4.75
CA PHE A 181 3.08 -19.98 -5.80
C PHE A 181 4.33 -19.27 -6.30
N ILE A 182 5.24 -18.87 -5.40
CA ILE A 182 6.51 -18.23 -5.78
C ILE A 182 7.36 -19.18 -6.65
N ASN A 183 7.48 -20.44 -6.25
CA ASN A 183 8.25 -21.44 -7.00
C ASN A 183 7.62 -21.73 -8.37
N ASP A 184 6.29 -21.71 -8.46
CA ASP A 184 5.59 -21.83 -9.75
C ASP A 184 5.90 -20.62 -10.66
N ALA A 185 5.87 -19.39 -10.12
CA ALA A 185 6.28 -18.20 -10.87
C ALA A 185 7.75 -18.27 -11.34
N ARG A 186 8.67 -18.65 -10.46
CA ARG A 186 10.09 -18.87 -10.80
C ARG A 186 10.25 -19.87 -11.95
N ARG A 187 9.49 -20.97 -11.91
CA ARG A 187 9.50 -22.00 -12.95
C ARG A 187 9.00 -21.45 -14.28
N ILE A 188 7.90 -20.70 -14.28
CA ILE A 188 7.34 -20.09 -15.49
C ILE A 188 8.38 -19.18 -16.16
N VAL A 189 8.99 -18.27 -15.40
CA VAL A 189 10.03 -17.36 -15.92
C VAL A 189 11.22 -18.15 -16.47
N LYS A 190 11.78 -19.10 -15.70
CA LYS A 190 12.92 -19.92 -16.15
C LYS A 190 12.63 -20.76 -17.39
N SER A 191 11.38 -21.20 -17.58
CA SER A 191 11.00 -21.96 -18.77
C SER A 191 10.75 -21.09 -20.01
N SER A 192 10.69 -19.76 -19.85
CA SER A 192 10.42 -18.82 -20.93
C SER A 192 11.74 -18.37 -21.58
N LYS A 193 12.20 -19.10 -22.61
CA LYS A 193 13.54 -18.90 -23.22
C LYS A 193 13.75 -17.53 -23.87
N ASP A 194 12.71 -16.94 -24.45
CA ASP A 194 12.79 -15.68 -25.20
C ASP A 194 12.34 -14.46 -24.37
N LEU A 195 12.15 -14.65 -23.05
CA LEU A 195 11.71 -13.60 -22.15
C LEU A 195 12.90 -12.92 -21.48
N ASP A 196 13.08 -11.63 -21.74
CA ASP A 196 13.93 -10.81 -20.89
C ASP A 196 13.10 -10.04 -19.88
N VAL A 197 13.59 -9.99 -18.64
CA VAL A 197 12.93 -9.27 -17.54
C VAL A 197 13.67 -7.98 -17.23
N ILE A 198 12.91 -6.89 -17.11
CA ILE A 198 13.36 -5.55 -16.75
C ILE A 198 12.87 -5.25 -15.33
N GLY A 199 13.77 -5.17 -14.35
CA GLY A 199 13.45 -4.67 -13.01
C GLY A 199 13.48 -3.14 -12.97
N VAL A 200 12.54 -2.53 -12.26
CA VAL A 200 12.53 -1.09 -12.02
C VAL A 200 12.39 -0.82 -10.53
N THR A 201 13.38 -0.15 -9.93
CA THR A 201 13.39 0.20 -8.51
C THR A 201 13.83 1.64 -8.27
N GLY A 202 13.61 2.10 -7.04
CA GLY A 202 13.95 3.44 -6.58
C GLY A 202 12.99 3.92 -5.49
N SER A 203 13.29 5.04 -4.85
CA SER A 203 12.38 5.69 -3.91
C SER A 203 11.16 6.26 -4.66
N TYR A 204 11.41 6.97 -5.77
CA TYR A 204 10.37 7.64 -6.56
C TYR A 204 10.49 7.28 -8.05
N GLY A 205 9.46 7.56 -8.87
CA GLY A 205 9.51 7.37 -10.33
C GLY A 205 9.26 5.95 -10.85
N LYS A 206 9.32 4.90 -10.02
CA LYS A 206 9.15 3.48 -10.41
C LYS A 206 8.01 3.21 -11.39
N THR A 207 6.78 3.57 -11.01
CA THR A 207 5.58 3.33 -11.84
C THR A 207 5.63 4.13 -13.13
N SER A 208 6.03 5.40 -13.09
CA SER A 208 6.17 6.26 -14.28
C SER A 208 7.20 5.69 -15.26
N THR A 209 8.36 5.24 -14.77
CA THR A 209 9.39 4.57 -15.59
C THR A 209 8.89 3.25 -16.16
N LYS A 210 8.17 2.44 -15.39
CA LYS A 210 7.52 1.21 -15.91
C LYS A 210 6.59 1.53 -17.08
N HIS A 211 5.78 2.58 -16.98
CA HIS A 211 4.88 2.99 -18.06
C HIS A 211 5.64 3.51 -19.29
N ALA A 212 6.70 4.30 -19.07
CA ALA A 212 7.55 4.79 -20.16
C ALA A 212 8.28 3.64 -20.89
N LEU A 213 8.86 2.70 -20.14
CA LEU A 213 9.43 1.46 -20.69
C LEU A 213 8.39 0.68 -21.48
N ASN A 214 7.19 0.49 -20.92
CA ASN A 214 6.13 -0.23 -21.61
C ASN A 214 5.74 0.46 -22.93
N ALA A 215 5.61 1.78 -22.93
CA ALA A 215 5.26 2.53 -24.15
C ALA A 215 6.32 2.38 -25.24
N ILE A 216 7.61 2.48 -24.89
CA ILE A 216 8.71 2.40 -25.86
C ILE A 216 8.94 0.97 -26.33
N LEU A 217 9.04 0.01 -25.40
CA LEU A 217 9.37 -1.38 -25.73
C LEU A 217 8.24 -2.06 -26.54
N SER A 218 6.99 -1.63 -26.38
CA SER A 218 5.85 -2.20 -27.11
C SER A 218 5.84 -1.87 -28.61
N GLU A 219 6.66 -0.92 -29.08
CA GLU A 219 6.78 -0.61 -30.52
C GLU A 219 7.52 -1.70 -31.32
N GLN A 220 8.18 -2.63 -30.62
CA GLN A 220 8.96 -3.71 -31.22
C GLN A 220 8.78 -5.06 -30.54
N PHE A 221 8.47 -5.08 -29.24
CA PHE A 221 8.37 -6.30 -28.45
C PHE A 221 6.96 -6.50 -27.90
N ASN A 222 6.61 -7.76 -27.64
CA ASN A 222 5.41 -8.08 -26.88
C ASN A 222 5.74 -7.94 -25.39
N THR A 223 5.23 -6.88 -24.77
CA THR A 223 5.54 -6.52 -23.39
C THR A 223 4.44 -6.99 -22.43
N LEU A 224 4.87 -7.35 -21.22
CA LEU A 224 4.01 -7.40 -20.04
C LEU A 224 4.59 -6.43 -19.02
N MET A 225 3.77 -5.64 -18.35
CA MET A 225 4.19 -4.89 -17.17
C MET A 225 3.34 -5.29 -15.95
N THR A 226 3.91 -5.15 -14.76
CA THR A 226 3.16 -5.29 -13.51
C THR A 226 1.97 -4.31 -13.47
N PRO A 227 0.73 -4.81 -13.20
CA PRO A 227 -0.44 -3.96 -13.11
C PRO A 227 -0.37 -3.10 -11.84
N GLU A 228 -0.90 -1.87 -11.91
CA GLU A 228 -0.99 -0.94 -10.77
C GLU A 228 0.35 -0.85 -10.00
N SER A 229 0.33 -1.01 -8.67
CA SER A 229 1.52 -1.05 -7.82
C SER A 229 1.83 -2.48 -7.33
N TYR A 230 1.77 -3.47 -8.21
CA TYR A 230 2.12 -4.86 -7.88
C TYR A 230 3.64 -5.04 -7.80
N ASN A 231 4.23 -4.52 -6.71
CA ASN A 231 5.66 -4.38 -6.52
C ASN A 231 6.23 -5.19 -5.33
N THR A 232 5.41 -6.09 -4.76
CA THR A 232 5.77 -7.01 -3.68
C THR A 232 6.02 -8.44 -4.22
N PRO A 233 6.61 -9.37 -3.43
CA PRO A 233 6.87 -10.73 -3.89
C PRO A 233 5.61 -11.43 -4.43
N MET A 234 4.48 -11.25 -3.73
CA MET A 234 3.20 -11.78 -4.20
C MET A 234 2.60 -11.01 -5.37
N GLY A 235 2.79 -9.70 -5.45
CA GLY A 235 2.36 -8.89 -6.60
C GLY A 235 3.04 -9.35 -7.90
N ILE A 236 4.36 -9.54 -7.88
CA ILE A 236 5.12 -10.08 -9.01
C ILE A 236 4.70 -11.52 -9.31
N THR A 237 4.55 -12.36 -8.29
CA THR A 237 4.08 -13.76 -8.44
C THR A 237 2.71 -13.84 -9.12
N ILE A 238 1.75 -13.00 -8.70
CA ILE A 238 0.42 -12.91 -9.31
C ILE A 238 0.52 -12.47 -10.77
N THR A 239 1.37 -11.47 -11.05
CA THR A 239 1.60 -10.96 -12.40
C THR A 239 2.09 -12.07 -13.33
N ILE A 240 3.15 -12.78 -12.92
CA ILE A 240 3.73 -13.87 -13.70
C ILE A 240 2.70 -14.97 -13.92
N ARG A 241 2.04 -15.46 -12.87
CA ARG A 241 1.18 -16.65 -12.98
C ARG A 241 -0.12 -16.40 -13.76
N ASN A 242 -0.68 -15.20 -13.68
CA ASN A 242 -1.99 -14.92 -14.26
C ASN A 242 -1.92 -14.19 -15.60
N PHE A 243 -0.83 -13.47 -15.87
CA PHE A 243 -0.75 -12.58 -17.04
C PHE A 243 0.41 -12.90 -17.97
N LEU A 244 1.49 -13.56 -17.52
CA LEU A 244 2.58 -13.92 -18.42
C LEU A 244 2.15 -15.05 -19.37
N LYS A 245 2.39 -14.82 -20.67
CA LYS A 245 2.02 -15.71 -21.77
C LYS A 245 3.25 -15.94 -22.65
N PRO A 246 3.33 -17.06 -23.40
CA PRO A 246 4.45 -17.35 -24.29
C PRO A 246 4.72 -16.29 -25.36
N ILE A 247 3.73 -15.46 -25.70
CA ILE A 247 3.89 -14.38 -26.68
C ILE A 247 4.75 -13.22 -26.14
N HIS A 248 4.84 -13.04 -24.82
CA HIS A 248 5.59 -11.95 -24.22
C HIS A 248 7.09 -12.23 -24.31
N SER A 249 7.83 -11.28 -24.89
CA SER A 249 9.30 -11.32 -24.99
C SER A 249 9.98 -10.35 -24.02
N LYS A 250 9.22 -9.44 -23.41
CA LYS A 250 9.70 -8.52 -22.36
C LYS A 250 8.74 -8.50 -21.18
N PHE A 251 9.26 -8.59 -19.97
CA PHE A 251 8.47 -8.41 -18.74
C PHE A 251 9.06 -7.31 -17.86
N ILE A 252 8.27 -6.27 -17.60
CA ILE A 252 8.66 -5.09 -16.82
C ILE A 252 8.10 -5.23 -15.39
N ALA A 253 8.99 -5.52 -14.45
CA ALA A 253 8.69 -5.76 -13.05
C ALA A 253 8.99 -4.50 -12.21
N GLU A 254 7.95 -3.85 -11.67
CA GLU A 254 8.12 -2.83 -10.65
C GLU A 254 8.53 -3.49 -9.33
N MET A 255 9.60 -3.02 -8.70
CA MET A 255 10.17 -3.62 -7.50
C MET A 255 10.17 -2.63 -6.35
N GLY A 256 9.39 -2.94 -5.31
CA GLY A 256 9.24 -2.15 -4.10
C GLY A 256 9.94 -2.83 -2.92
N ALA A 257 10.50 -2.03 -2.02
CA ALA A 257 11.15 -2.53 -0.81
C ALA A 257 11.03 -1.52 0.33
N TYR A 258 10.85 -2.07 1.52
CA TYR A 258 10.81 -1.42 2.83
C TYR A 258 11.98 -1.84 3.72
N LYS A 259 12.64 -2.97 3.40
CA LYS A 259 13.80 -3.52 4.13
C LYS A 259 14.91 -3.97 3.18
N VAL A 260 16.12 -4.01 3.73
CA VAL A 260 17.30 -4.60 3.07
C VAL A 260 17.01 -6.08 2.75
N GLY A 261 17.39 -6.51 1.56
CA GLY A 261 17.20 -7.86 1.02
C GLY A 261 15.88 -8.07 0.26
N GLU A 262 14.92 -7.15 0.37
CA GLU A 262 13.61 -7.32 -0.28
C GLU A 262 13.69 -7.15 -1.81
N ILE A 263 14.57 -6.29 -2.33
CA ILE A 263 14.75 -6.19 -3.80
C ILE A 263 15.41 -7.46 -4.31
N ASN A 264 16.42 -7.98 -3.62
CA ASN A 264 17.01 -9.28 -3.96
C ASN A 264 15.97 -10.42 -3.95
N GLU A 265 15.03 -10.46 -3.00
CA GLU A 265 13.93 -11.44 -3.00
C GLU A 265 13.09 -11.33 -4.29
N LEU A 266 12.76 -10.12 -4.74
CA LEU A 266 12.03 -9.91 -6.00
C LEU A 266 12.84 -10.34 -7.22
N CYS A 267 14.14 -10.05 -7.23
CA CYS A 267 15.06 -10.50 -8.26
C CYS A 267 15.13 -12.03 -8.35
N GLU A 268 15.15 -12.74 -7.22
CA GLU A 268 15.09 -14.21 -7.20
C GLU A 268 13.77 -14.80 -7.70
N ILE A 269 12.72 -14.00 -7.84
CA ILE A 269 11.44 -14.42 -8.41
C ILE A 269 11.41 -14.14 -9.91
N ALA A 270 11.82 -12.93 -10.31
CA ALA A 270 11.65 -12.42 -11.66
C ALA A 270 12.87 -12.64 -12.56
N TYR A 271 14.06 -12.92 -12.02
CA TYR A 271 15.32 -13.09 -12.75
C TYR A 271 15.59 -11.97 -13.77
N PRO A 272 15.68 -10.69 -13.33
CA PRO A 272 15.91 -9.56 -14.23
C PRO A 272 17.25 -9.68 -14.97
N LYS A 273 17.22 -9.42 -16.27
CA LYS A 273 18.41 -9.21 -17.12
C LYS A 273 18.75 -7.73 -17.23
N TYR A 274 17.73 -6.88 -17.19
CA TYR A 274 17.87 -5.43 -17.24
C TYR A 274 17.38 -4.82 -15.94
N GLY A 275 18.01 -3.73 -15.50
CA GLY A 275 17.61 -3.02 -14.28
C GLY A 275 17.63 -1.52 -14.49
N VAL A 276 16.60 -0.83 -14.02
CA VAL A 276 16.55 0.64 -13.99
C VAL A 276 16.41 1.10 -12.56
N LEU A 277 17.38 1.87 -12.09
CA LEU A 277 17.37 2.57 -10.81
C LEU A 277 17.01 4.03 -11.04
N THR A 278 15.85 4.45 -10.54
CA THR A 278 15.26 5.78 -10.83
C THR A 278 15.82 6.90 -9.96
N SER A 279 15.62 6.81 -8.65
CA SER A 279 16.07 7.78 -7.66
C SER A 279 16.24 7.11 -6.29
N VAL A 280 17.08 7.70 -5.43
CA VAL A 280 17.27 7.30 -4.04
C VAL A 280 17.10 8.52 -3.15
N GLY A 281 16.01 8.52 -2.38
CA GLY A 281 15.71 9.55 -1.39
C GLY A 281 15.22 8.97 -0.06
N PRO A 282 15.04 9.82 0.96
CA PRO A 282 14.69 9.41 2.33
C PRO A 282 13.24 8.91 2.42
N GLN A 283 13.01 7.67 1.98
CA GLN A 283 11.71 7.01 1.98
C GLN A 283 11.72 5.82 2.95
N HIS A 284 10.64 5.62 3.71
CA HIS A 284 10.48 4.51 4.65
C HIS A 284 11.62 4.40 5.69
N LEU A 285 12.17 5.55 6.13
CA LEU A 285 13.29 5.59 7.08
C LEU A 285 12.96 4.90 8.42
N GLU A 286 11.70 4.84 8.84
CA GLU A 286 11.30 4.06 10.03
C GLU A 286 11.70 2.58 9.91
N THR A 287 11.64 2.03 8.70
CA THR A 287 11.95 0.61 8.45
C THR A 287 13.40 0.42 8.01
N PHE A 288 13.91 1.30 7.14
CA PHE A 288 15.30 1.25 6.66
C PHE A 288 16.33 1.74 7.68
N LYS A 289 15.92 2.52 8.68
CA LYS A 289 16.75 3.18 9.70
C LYS A 289 17.68 4.28 9.16
N THR A 290 18.38 4.06 8.05
CA THR A 290 19.37 5.00 7.49
C THR A 290 19.22 5.14 5.97
N ILE A 291 19.66 6.28 5.42
CA ILE A 291 19.70 6.50 3.96
C ILE A 291 20.66 5.52 3.27
N ASP A 292 21.76 5.13 3.91
CA ASP A 292 22.71 4.15 3.38
C ASP A 292 22.07 2.77 3.18
N ASN A 293 21.17 2.36 4.08
CA ASN A 293 20.41 1.13 3.90
C ASN A 293 19.44 1.25 2.72
N VAL A 294 18.85 2.44 2.48
CA VAL A 294 18.03 2.68 1.28
C VAL A 294 18.90 2.55 0.02
N LYS A 295 20.06 3.21 -0.03
CA LYS A 295 21.02 3.12 -1.15
C LYS A 295 21.35 1.65 -1.46
N GLN A 296 21.85 0.92 -0.47
CA GLN A 296 22.20 -0.50 -0.60
C GLN A 296 21.02 -1.31 -1.15
N THR A 297 19.84 -1.16 -0.54
CA THR A 297 18.65 -1.93 -0.94
C THR A 297 18.25 -1.65 -2.39
N LYS A 298 18.34 -0.40 -2.87
CA LYS A 298 17.98 -0.09 -4.26
C LYS A 298 19.04 -0.60 -5.25
N PHE A 299 20.32 -0.58 -4.87
CA PHE A 299 21.39 -1.14 -5.68
C PHE A 299 21.38 -2.66 -5.79
N GLU A 300 20.72 -3.38 -4.86
CA GLU A 300 20.52 -4.84 -4.96
C GLU A 300 20.00 -5.26 -6.34
N LEU A 301 19.15 -4.45 -6.99
CA LEU A 301 18.67 -4.76 -8.35
C LEU A 301 19.83 -4.80 -9.35
N ILE A 302 20.66 -3.76 -9.38
CA ILE A 302 21.75 -3.61 -10.36
C ILE A 302 22.87 -4.61 -10.07
N GLU A 303 23.16 -4.86 -8.79
CA GLU A 303 24.16 -5.84 -8.35
C GLU A 303 23.71 -7.29 -8.59
N TYR A 304 22.40 -7.55 -8.63
CA TYR A 304 21.86 -8.88 -8.96
C TYR A 304 21.99 -9.22 -10.45
N LEU A 305 22.02 -8.23 -11.34
CA LEU A 305 21.99 -8.48 -12.79
C LEU A 305 23.14 -9.39 -13.24
N PRO A 306 22.91 -10.29 -14.20
CA PRO A 306 23.95 -11.16 -14.73
C PRO A 306 25.04 -10.37 -15.47
N GLU A 307 26.17 -11.01 -15.77
CA GLU A 307 27.31 -10.37 -16.47
C GLU A 307 26.92 -9.84 -17.86
N ASP A 308 25.98 -10.50 -18.56
CA ASP A 308 25.42 -10.05 -19.83
C ASP A 308 24.19 -9.12 -19.66
N GLY A 309 23.88 -8.74 -18.43
CA GLY A 309 22.82 -7.80 -18.08
C GLY A 309 23.23 -6.35 -18.24
N ILE A 310 22.23 -5.45 -18.24
CA ILE A 310 22.44 -4.00 -18.34
C ILE A 310 21.68 -3.26 -17.24
N GLY A 311 22.40 -2.49 -16.44
CA GLY A 311 21.87 -1.56 -15.47
C GLY A 311 21.82 -0.12 -15.98
N PHE A 312 20.79 0.63 -15.60
CA PHE A 312 20.67 2.06 -15.84
C PHE A 312 20.53 2.81 -14.51
N ILE A 313 21.38 3.81 -14.29
CA ILE A 313 21.41 4.60 -13.06
C ILE A 313 21.35 6.11 -13.35
N ASN A 314 20.64 6.87 -12.51
CA ASN A 314 20.59 8.32 -12.59
C ASN A 314 21.83 8.93 -11.92
N ILE A 315 22.72 9.56 -12.69
CA ILE A 315 23.98 10.10 -12.16
C ILE A 315 23.83 11.47 -11.49
N ASP A 316 22.72 12.16 -11.72
CA ASP A 316 22.42 13.45 -11.07
C ASP A 316 22.01 13.25 -9.61
N ASP A 317 21.39 12.10 -9.29
CA ASP A 317 21.06 11.72 -7.92
C ASP A 317 22.35 11.45 -7.12
N GLU A 318 22.62 12.31 -6.15
CA GLU A 318 23.83 12.23 -5.32
C GLU A 318 23.94 10.91 -4.55
N ASN A 319 22.82 10.35 -4.08
CA ASN A 319 22.83 9.10 -3.32
C ASN A 319 23.17 7.90 -4.23
N ILE A 320 22.71 7.95 -5.47
CA ILE A 320 23.05 6.94 -6.49
C ILE A 320 24.53 7.07 -6.87
N ARG A 321 24.98 8.28 -7.20
CA ARG A 321 26.36 8.56 -7.59
C ARG A 321 27.36 8.15 -6.51
N ASP A 322 27.14 8.57 -5.26
CA ASP A 322 28.00 8.23 -4.12
C ASP A 322 28.12 6.71 -3.93
N TYR A 323 27.00 5.97 -3.98
CA TYR A 323 27.06 4.53 -3.84
C TYR A 323 27.74 3.87 -5.04
N TYR A 324 27.47 4.34 -6.25
CA TYR A 324 28.06 3.80 -7.48
C TYR A 324 29.58 3.95 -7.49
N GLU A 325 30.09 5.12 -7.12
CA GLU A 325 31.53 5.41 -7.11
C GLU A 325 32.28 4.71 -5.97
N ASN A 326 31.65 4.58 -4.79
CA ASN A 326 32.35 4.16 -3.57
C ASN A 326 32.05 2.72 -3.10
N LYS A 327 30.92 2.13 -3.50
CA LYS A 327 30.41 0.88 -2.90
C LYS A 327 29.93 -0.17 -3.89
N PHE A 328 29.69 0.18 -5.16
CA PHE A 328 29.10 -0.74 -6.14
C PHE A 328 29.98 -1.96 -6.42
N GLN A 329 29.39 -3.16 -6.35
CA GLN A 329 30.08 -4.44 -6.57
C GLN A 329 29.45 -5.28 -7.70
N GLY A 330 28.58 -4.68 -8.53
CA GLY A 330 27.94 -5.39 -9.62
C GLY A 330 28.90 -5.75 -10.76
N LYS A 331 28.56 -6.81 -11.50
CA LYS A 331 29.35 -7.31 -12.64
C LYS A 331 28.76 -6.97 -14.01
N CYS A 332 27.53 -6.48 -14.03
CA CYS A 332 26.81 -6.14 -15.24
C CYS A 332 27.36 -4.84 -15.85
N LYS A 333 27.02 -4.60 -17.12
CA LYS A 333 27.30 -3.30 -17.74
C LYS A 333 26.34 -2.25 -17.17
N VAL A 334 26.86 -1.12 -16.72
CA VAL A 334 26.04 0.00 -16.22
C VAL A 334 26.15 1.20 -17.16
N TYR A 335 25.01 1.72 -17.59
CA TYR A 335 24.90 3.01 -18.27
C TYR A 335 24.34 4.05 -17.32
N THR A 336 24.84 5.27 -17.46
CA THR A 336 24.39 6.45 -16.73
C THR A 336 23.39 7.24 -17.55
N TYR A 337 22.42 7.84 -16.89
CA TYR A 337 21.56 8.85 -17.49
C TYR A 337 21.42 10.09 -16.60
N GLY A 338 21.20 11.25 -17.22
CA GLY A 338 21.13 12.53 -16.51
C GLY A 338 20.66 13.69 -17.38
N ILE A 339 20.46 14.84 -16.76
CA ILE A 339 20.19 16.14 -17.38
C ILE A 339 21.34 17.10 -17.05
N GLU A 340 21.80 17.14 -15.80
CA GLU A 340 22.75 18.14 -15.31
C GLU A 340 24.21 17.74 -15.56
N ARG A 341 24.53 16.45 -15.39
CA ARG A 341 25.88 15.93 -15.53
C ARG A 341 26.08 15.21 -16.86
N GLU A 342 27.35 15.04 -17.22
CA GLU A 342 27.74 14.13 -18.30
C GLU A 342 27.30 12.70 -17.98
N ALA A 343 26.65 12.07 -18.94
CA ALA A 343 26.10 10.73 -18.82
C ALA A 343 26.08 10.05 -20.20
N ASP A 344 26.01 8.72 -20.24
CA ASP A 344 25.90 7.96 -21.49
C ASP A 344 24.63 8.32 -22.27
N TYR A 345 23.56 8.65 -21.53
CA TYR A 345 22.32 9.17 -22.09
C TYR A 345 21.98 10.48 -21.38
N ARG A 346 22.02 11.60 -22.10
CA ARG A 346 21.78 12.92 -21.50
C ARG A 346 20.63 13.64 -22.17
N ALA A 347 19.78 14.31 -21.40
CA ALA A 347 18.80 15.25 -21.95
C ALA A 347 19.27 16.71 -21.83
N SER A 348 19.05 17.51 -22.87
CA SER A 348 19.32 18.96 -22.88
C SER A 348 18.18 19.73 -23.54
N ASP A 349 18.24 21.07 -23.48
CA ASP A 349 17.32 21.97 -24.18
C ASP A 349 15.85 21.65 -23.88
N ILE A 350 15.55 21.50 -22.58
CA ILE A 350 14.22 21.10 -22.10
C ILE A 350 13.32 22.32 -22.10
N GLU A 351 12.29 22.29 -22.94
CA GLU A 351 11.27 23.34 -23.04
C GLU A 351 9.91 22.76 -22.68
N VAL A 352 9.26 23.37 -21.68
CA VAL A 352 7.93 22.96 -21.20
C VAL A 352 6.87 23.88 -21.79
N SER A 353 5.76 23.29 -22.23
CA SER A 353 4.62 24.01 -22.79
C SER A 353 3.30 23.34 -22.39
N GLU A 354 2.17 23.99 -22.67
CA GLU A 354 0.83 23.39 -22.49
C GLU A 354 0.60 22.12 -23.31
N LYS A 355 1.40 21.89 -24.36
CA LYS A 355 1.32 20.70 -25.22
C LYS A 355 2.19 19.55 -24.73
N GLY A 356 2.98 19.78 -23.68
CA GLY A 356 3.97 18.86 -23.14
C GLY A 356 5.39 19.43 -23.21
N THR A 357 6.38 18.54 -23.15
CA THR A 357 7.80 18.88 -23.04
C THR A 357 8.58 18.44 -24.29
N THR A 358 9.43 19.32 -24.81
CA THR A 358 10.41 19.03 -25.87
C THR A 358 11.82 19.04 -25.30
N PHE A 359 12.68 18.12 -25.75
CA PHE A 359 14.05 17.99 -25.25
C PHE A 359 14.94 17.24 -26.25
N ASN A 360 16.24 17.52 -26.24
CA ASN A 360 17.23 16.80 -27.03
C ASN A 360 17.82 15.65 -26.22
N VAL A 361 17.97 14.47 -26.83
CA VAL A 361 18.62 13.30 -26.22
C VAL A 361 19.97 13.09 -26.90
N HIS A 362 21.03 13.17 -26.10
CA HIS A 362 22.38 12.79 -26.46
C HIS A 362 22.55 11.30 -26.15
N PHE A 363 22.88 10.51 -27.18
CA PHE A 363 23.11 9.08 -27.09
C PHE A 363 24.59 8.79 -26.86
N LYS A 364 24.89 7.61 -26.29
CA LYS A 364 26.26 7.17 -25.96
C LYS A 364 27.24 7.15 -27.14
N ASP A 365 26.75 7.13 -28.37
CA ASP A 365 27.56 7.12 -29.60
C ASP A 365 27.73 8.52 -30.22
N GLY A 366 27.31 9.57 -29.52
CA GLY A 366 27.44 10.96 -29.92
C GLY A 366 26.27 11.48 -30.78
N ARG A 367 25.27 10.65 -31.08
CA ARG A 367 24.05 11.12 -31.76
C ARG A 367 23.22 12.03 -30.86
N VAL A 368 22.57 13.02 -31.47
CA VAL A 368 21.64 13.93 -30.79
C VAL A 368 20.34 13.96 -31.55
N GLU A 369 19.25 13.62 -30.88
CA GLU A 369 17.92 13.52 -31.50
C GLU A 369 16.88 14.21 -30.62
N THR A 370 15.94 14.92 -31.26
CA THR A 370 14.90 15.65 -30.53
C THR A 370 13.71 14.76 -30.21
N PHE A 371 13.21 14.82 -28.98
CA PHE A 371 12.03 14.12 -28.50
C PHE A 371 10.96 15.11 -28.04
N GLN A 372 9.71 14.69 -28.15
CA GLN A 372 8.55 15.42 -27.65
C GLN A 372 7.64 14.48 -26.88
N THR A 373 7.28 14.83 -25.65
CA THR A 373 6.35 14.08 -24.80
C THR A 373 5.20 14.97 -24.36
N LYS A 374 4.05 14.38 -24.04
CA LYS A 374 2.93 15.10 -23.39
C LYS A 374 3.10 15.23 -21.88
N LEU A 375 4.07 14.50 -21.32
CA LEU A 375 4.36 14.50 -19.89
C LEU A 375 5.03 15.82 -19.48
N LEU A 376 4.75 16.27 -18.27
CA LEU A 376 5.33 17.47 -17.68
C LEU A 376 6.32 17.13 -16.57
N GLY A 377 7.26 18.03 -16.33
CA GLY A 377 8.21 17.97 -15.23
C GLY A 377 9.45 17.10 -15.48
N LEU A 378 10.55 17.50 -14.85
CA LEU A 378 11.87 16.92 -15.10
C LEU A 378 11.97 15.44 -14.71
N HIS A 379 11.23 14.97 -13.69
CA HIS A 379 11.23 13.55 -13.30
C HIS A 379 10.67 12.67 -14.43
N ASN A 380 9.68 13.15 -15.19
CA ASN A 380 9.18 12.44 -16.35
C ASN A 380 10.22 12.42 -17.47
N ILE A 381 11.08 13.44 -17.59
CA ILE A 381 12.22 13.42 -18.50
C ILE A 381 13.25 12.39 -18.06
N TYR A 382 13.67 12.35 -16.79
CA TYR A 382 14.55 11.31 -16.27
C TYR A 382 14.00 9.89 -16.53
N ASN A 383 12.73 9.66 -16.20
CA ASN A 383 12.07 8.36 -16.39
C ASN A 383 12.00 7.96 -17.88
N THR A 384 11.73 8.94 -18.75
CA THR A 384 11.68 8.74 -20.20
C THR A 384 13.07 8.48 -20.76
N LEU A 385 14.09 9.21 -20.31
CA LEU A 385 15.48 9.08 -20.75
C LEU A 385 16.05 7.70 -20.43
N ALA A 386 15.82 7.20 -19.20
CA ALA A 386 16.19 5.83 -18.84
C ALA A 386 15.52 4.78 -19.74
N SER A 387 14.26 5.04 -20.13
CA SER A 387 13.49 4.15 -21.01
C SER A 387 13.96 4.20 -22.47
N ILE A 388 14.33 5.40 -22.97
CA ILE A 388 14.93 5.59 -24.30
C ILE A 388 16.29 4.88 -24.35
N GLY A 389 17.13 5.04 -23.31
CA GLY A 389 18.42 4.39 -23.23
C GLY A 389 18.31 2.86 -23.32
N LEU A 390 17.41 2.25 -22.54
CA LEU A 390 17.18 0.80 -22.62
C LEU A 390 16.59 0.38 -23.97
N GLY A 391 15.64 1.16 -24.53
CA GLY A 391 15.10 0.89 -25.87
C GLY A 391 16.19 0.91 -26.95
N TYR A 392 17.14 1.83 -26.84
CA TYR A 392 18.28 1.95 -27.74
C TYR A 392 19.25 0.76 -27.62
N GLU A 393 19.60 0.33 -26.40
CA GLU A 393 20.41 -0.87 -26.18
C GLU A 393 19.76 -2.15 -26.73
N LEU A 394 18.42 -2.19 -26.76
CA LEU A 394 17.64 -3.28 -27.33
C LEU A 394 17.45 -3.16 -28.85
N GLY A 395 18.06 -2.16 -29.49
CA GLY A 395 18.04 -1.97 -30.94
C GLY A 395 16.72 -1.46 -31.50
N ILE A 396 15.92 -0.75 -30.70
CA ILE A 396 14.71 -0.08 -31.21
C ILE A 396 15.13 1.16 -32.01
N PRO A 397 14.66 1.33 -33.27
CA PRO A 397 14.91 2.53 -34.05
C PRO A 397 14.44 3.81 -33.35
N VAL A 398 15.23 4.88 -33.44
CA VAL A 398 14.96 6.16 -32.78
C VAL A 398 13.59 6.72 -33.17
N GLU A 399 13.22 6.59 -34.44
CA GLU A 399 11.96 7.11 -34.98
C GLU A 399 10.75 6.46 -34.31
N LYS A 400 10.84 5.14 -34.03
CA LYS A 400 9.81 4.43 -33.27
C LYS A 400 9.74 4.91 -31.83
N MET A 401 10.89 5.12 -31.19
CA MET A 401 10.95 5.64 -29.83
C MET A 401 10.35 7.05 -29.75
N GLN A 402 10.66 7.94 -30.68
CA GLN A 402 10.07 9.28 -30.77
C GLN A 402 8.54 9.20 -30.90
N MET A 403 8.03 8.29 -31.74
CA MET A 403 6.58 8.08 -31.89
C MET A 403 5.93 7.57 -30.60
N ALA A 404 6.56 6.62 -29.90
CA ALA A 404 6.07 6.13 -28.61
C ALA A 404 6.05 7.24 -27.56
N VAL A 405 7.17 7.96 -27.39
CA VAL A 405 7.34 9.04 -26.42
C VAL A 405 6.27 10.13 -26.63
N ARG A 406 5.99 10.49 -27.89
CA ARG A 406 4.97 11.48 -28.25
C ARG A 406 3.54 11.04 -27.93
N LYS A 407 3.28 9.73 -27.94
CA LYS A 407 1.96 9.13 -27.64
C LYS A 407 1.79 8.76 -26.16
N MET A 408 2.84 8.82 -25.35
CA MET A 408 2.78 8.48 -23.94
C MET A 408 1.68 9.29 -23.24
N LYS A 409 0.93 8.60 -22.39
CA LYS A 409 -0.11 9.18 -21.56
C LYS A 409 0.45 9.39 -20.15
N PRO A 410 0.06 10.48 -19.46
CA PRO A 410 0.34 10.61 -18.04
C PRO A 410 -0.26 9.43 -17.27
N VAL A 411 0.42 9.04 -16.20
CA VAL A 411 -0.15 8.12 -15.21
C VAL A 411 -1.12 8.93 -14.38
N THR A 412 -2.29 8.37 -14.07
CA THR A 412 -3.32 9.06 -13.29
C THR A 412 -2.75 9.56 -11.97
N HIS A 413 -3.08 10.80 -11.61
CA HIS A 413 -2.60 11.48 -10.38
C HIS A 413 -1.08 11.66 -10.28
N ARG A 414 -0.36 11.72 -11.41
CA ARG A 414 1.08 11.98 -11.48
C ARG A 414 1.40 13.08 -12.49
N LEU A 415 1.14 14.32 -12.09
CA LEU A 415 1.15 15.52 -12.93
C LEU A 415 0.31 15.37 -14.21
N GLU A 416 -0.90 14.84 -14.03
CA GLU A 416 -1.85 14.71 -15.11
C GLU A 416 -2.51 16.06 -15.42
N LEU A 417 -2.35 16.55 -16.65
CA LEU A 417 -3.07 17.73 -17.13
C LEU A 417 -4.51 17.39 -17.48
N ARG A 418 -5.47 18.01 -16.77
CA ARG A 418 -6.91 17.87 -16.99
C ARG A 418 -7.50 19.23 -17.33
N ARG A 419 -7.88 19.43 -18.60
CA ARG A 419 -8.55 20.66 -19.04
C ARG A 419 -10.00 20.66 -18.55
N ASN A 420 -10.38 21.72 -17.84
CA ASN A 420 -11.69 21.83 -17.20
C ASN A 420 -12.42 23.09 -17.72
N GLY A 421 -12.67 23.13 -19.02
CA GLY A 421 -13.29 24.27 -19.70
C GLY A 421 -12.37 25.49 -19.71
N ASN A 422 -12.50 26.34 -18.69
CA ASN A 422 -11.85 27.65 -18.63
C ASN A 422 -10.49 27.63 -17.90
N PHE A 423 -10.13 26.56 -17.20
CA PHE A 423 -8.85 26.43 -16.50
C PHE A 423 -8.30 25.01 -16.63
N THR A 424 -7.03 24.82 -16.29
CA THR A 424 -6.35 23.53 -16.37
C THR A 424 -5.95 23.05 -14.98
N ILE A 425 -6.31 21.82 -14.65
CA ILE A 425 -5.87 21.16 -13.41
C ILE A 425 -4.60 20.36 -13.71
N ILE A 426 -3.59 20.51 -12.85
CA ILE A 426 -2.41 19.65 -12.77
C ILE A 426 -2.62 18.74 -11.57
N ASP A 427 -2.89 17.46 -11.80
CA ASP A 427 -3.23 16.49 -10.75
C ASP A 427 -1.99 15.67 -10.35
N ASP A 428 -1.40 15.97 -9.19
CA ASP A 428 -0.28 15.23 -8.57
C ASP A 428 -0.63 14.78 -7.14
N ALA A 429 -1.86 14.30 -6.96
CA ALA A 429 -2.36 13.92 -5.64
C ALA A 429 -1.74 12.60 -5.11
N PHE A 430 -1.07 11.79 -5.92
CA PHE A 430 -0.78 10.39 -5.54
C PHE A 430 0.29 10.20 -4.44
N ASN A 431 1.34 11.02 -4.36
CA ASN A 431 2.46 10.74 -3.47
C ASN A 431 3.10 11.98 -2.85
N SER A 432 3.00 12.11 -1.52
CA SER A 432 3.59 13.22 -0.79
C SER A 432 5.06 13.00 -0.47
N ASN A 433 5.95 13.64 -1.24
CA ASN A 433 7.38 13.63 -0.96
C ASN A 433 8.04 14.98 -1.33
N PRO A 434 9.05 15.45 -0.56
CA PRO A 434 9.58 16.80 -0.74
C PRO A 434 10.15 17.10 -2.13
N VAL A 435 10.78 16.10 -2.75
CA VAL A 435 11.38 16.24 -4.08
C VAL A 435 10.28 16.35 -5.14
N GLY A 436 9.29 15.46 -5.11
CA GLY A 436 8.14 15.49 -6.00
C GLY A 436 7.35 16.80 -5.91
N SER A 437 6.98 17.20 -4.70
CA SER A 437 6.18 18.41 -4.49
C SER A 437 6.91 19.68 -4.94
N LYS A 438 8.23 19.78 -4.73
CA LYS A 438 9.03 20.89 -5.26
C LYS A 438 8.98 20.93 -6.78
N MET A 439 9.16 19.78 -7.44
CA MET A 439 9.12 19.71 -8.92
C MET A 439 7.73 20.00 -9.47
N ALA A 440 6.66 19.61 -8.78
CA ALA A 440 5.29 19.94 -9.14
C ALA A 440 5.05 21.46 -9.12
N LEU A 441 5.59 22.15 -8.10
CA LEU A 441 5.60 23.61 -8.06
C LEU A 441 6.41 24.21 -9.20
N GLU A 442 7.60 23.69 -9.52
CA GLU A 442 8.40 24.18 -10.65
C GLU A 442 7.64 24.06 -11.98
N VAL A 443 6.90 22.96 -12.18
CA VAL A 443 6.01 22.79 -13.34
C VAL A 443 4.92 23.86 -13.37
N LEU A 444 4.27 24.11 -12.22
CA LEU A 444 3.26 25.17 -12.12
C LEU A 444 3.87 26.55 -12.41
N GLY A 445 5.08 26.82 -11.92
CA GLY A 445 5.82 28.06 -12.11
C GLY A 445 6.11 28.39 -13.57
N GLN A 446 6.24 27.36 -14.42
CA GLN A 446 6.48 27.49 -15.87
C GLN A 446 5.20 27.71 -16.70
N MET A 447 4.01 27.67 -16.11
CA MET A 447 2.76 27.82 -16.84
C MET A 447 2.41 29.29 -17.10
N ASN A 448 1.86 29.57 -18.28
CA ASN A 448 1.44 30.91 -18.70
C ASN A 448 -0.02 31.16 -18.28
N GLY A 449 -0.22 31.69 -17.08
CA GLY A 449 -1.54 32.04 -16.54
C GLY A 449 -1.47 32.25 -15.04
N LYS A 450 -2.63 32.46 -14.40
CA LYS A 450 -2.69 32.51 -12.93
C LYS A 450 -2.42 31.13 -12.34
N ARG A 451 -1.45 31.04 -11.43
CA ARG A 451 -0.95 29.79 -10.85
C ARG A 451 -1.50 29.60 -9.45
N ILE A 452 -2.32 28.58 -9.27
CA ILE A 452 -2.99 28.28 -8.00
C ILE A 452 -2.51 26.92 -7.51
N VAL A 453 -2.11 26.81 -6.24
CA VAL A 453 -1.82 25.52 -5.62
C VAL A 453 -2.85 25.20 -4.55
N ILE A 454 -3.34 23.96 -4.54
CA ILE A 454 -4.20 23.41 -3.49
C ILE A 454 -3.44 22.27 -2.85
N THR A 455 -3.17 22.36 -1.55
CA THR A 455 -2.43 21.32 -0.85
C THR A 455 -2.80 21.21 0.63
N PRO A 456 -2.92 19.99 1.16
CA PRO A 456 -2.94 19.76 2.60
C PRO A 456 -1.55 19.66 3.22
N GLY A 457 -0.50 19.74 2.41
CA GLY A 457 0.87 19.45 2.84
C GLY A 457 1.20 17.96 2.86
N MET A 458 2.48 17.70 3.11
CA MET A 458 3.02 16.34 3.14
C MET A 458 2.81 15.69 4.50
N VAL A 459 2.43 14.41 4.48
CA VAL A 459 2.22 13.55 5.66
C VAL A 459 3.26 12.42 5.69
N ASP A 460 3.33 11.70 6.82
CA ASP A 460 4.19 10.52 7.01
C ASP A 460 5.71 10.76 6.86
N LEU A 461 6.16 11.98 7.18
CA LEU A 461 7.59 12.36 7.13
C LEU A 461 8.30 12.28 8.50
N GLY A 462 7.62 11.75 9.52
CA GLY A 462 8.16 11.60 10.87
C GLY A 462 8.54 12.95 11.51
N THR A 463 9.69 13.00 12.20
CA THR A 463 10.15 14.22 12.90
C THR A 463 10.53 15.36 11.96
N ALA A 464 10.83 15.08 10.69
CA ALA A 464 11.19 16.08 9.70
C ALA A 464 9.97 16.73 9.01
N GLN A 465 8.75 16.27 9.31
CA GLN A 465 7.52 16.73 8.64
C GLN A 465 7.31 18.23 8.77
N TYR A 466 7.58 18.81 9.94
CA TYR A 466 7.42 20.24 10.17
C TYR A 466 8.36 21.05 9.27
N ASP A 467 9.65 20.76 9.33
CA ASP A 467 10.68 21.50 8.60
C ASP A 467 10.53 21.36 7.08
N LEU A 468 10.18 20.15 6.60
CA LEU A 468 9.98 19.89 5.17
C LEU A 468 8.73 20.59 4.62
N ASN A 469 7.63 20.63 5.37
CA ASN A 469 6.45 21.41 4.98
C ASN A 469 6.71 22.92 5.06
N LYS A 470 7.50 23.36 6.04
CA LYS A 470 7.92 24.76 6.14
C LYS A 470 8.75 25.17 4.91
N ALA A 471 9.74 24.36 4.54
CA ALA A 471 10.53 24.57 3.33
C ALA A 471 9.66 24.50 2.06
N PHE A 472 8.64 23.64 2.03
CA PHE A 472 7.71 23.59 0.91
C PHE A 472 6.93 24.91 0.72
N GLY A 473 6.52 25.54 1.82
CA GLY A 473 5.90 26.88 1.79
C GLY A 473 6.82 27.97 1.25
N THR A 474 8.14 27.91 1.48
CA THR A 474 9.06 28.91 0.96
C THR A 474 9.21 28.82 -0.57
N TYR A 475 9.18 27.61 -1.14
CA TYR A 475 9.29 27.39 -2.59
C TYR A 475 8.08 27.91 -3.39
N MET A 476 6.96 28.18 -2.74
CA MET A 476 5.74 28.68 -3.39
C MET A 476 5.89 30.11 -3.92
N LYS A 477 6.77 30.93 -3.32
CA LYS A 477 6.93 32.36 -3.67
C LYS A 477 7.16 32.61 -5.15
N ASP A 478 8.02 31.83 -5.79
CA ASP A 478 8.40 32.04 -7.18
C ASP A 478 7.50 31.27 -8.17
N ASN A 479 6.69 30.33 -7.66
CA ASN A 479 6.03 29.31 -8.47
C ASN A 479 4.50 29.38 -8.46
N CYS A 480 3.89 30.15 -7.56
CA CYS A 480 2.44 30.29 -7.49
C CYS A 480 2.00 31.71 -7.13
N ASP A 481 0.82 32.09 -7.63
CA ASP A 481 0.18 33.39 -7.41
C ASP A 481 -0.91 33.34 -6.33
N TYR A 482 -1.44 32.14 -6.04
CA TYR A 482 -2.47 31.93 -5.01
C TYR A 482 -2.30 30.58 -4.35
N VAL A 483 -2.41 30.53 -3.02
CA VAL A 483 -2.23 29.32 -2.21
C VAL A 483 -3.51 28.97 -1.46
N ILE A 484 -4.00 27.76 -1.64
CA ILE A 484 -5.12 27.19 -0.90
C ILE A 484 -4.60 26.03 -0.05
N LEU A 485 -4.53 26.26 1.26
CA LEU A 485 -4.10 25.28 2.25
C LEU A 485 -5.31 24.53 2.78
N VAL A 486 -5.26 23.20 2.84
CA VAL A 486 -6.39 22.38 3.33
C VAL A 486 -6.07 21.79 4.70
N GLY A 487 -6.81 22.20 5.73
CA GLY A 487 -6.65 21.71 7.09
C GLY A 487 -5.69 22.56 7.93
N LYS A 488 -6.27 23.46 8.76
CA LYS A 488 -5.54 24.48 9.54
C LYS A 488 -4.35 23.96 10.36
N LYS A 489 -4.50 22.83 11.06
CA LYS A 489 -3.43 22.28 11.91
C LYS A 489 -2.30 21.68 11.08
N GLN A 490 -2.65 20.98 10.01
CA GLN A 490 -1.67 20.27 9.19
C GLN A 490 -0.81 21.24 8.39
N THR A 491 -1.40 22.33 7.90
CA THR A 491 -0.73 23.31 7.05
C THR A 491 -0.08 24.47 7.80
N GLU A 492 -0.10 24.46 9.14
CA GLU A 492 0.58 25.46 9.98
C GLU A 492 2.07 25.64 9.61
N PRO A 493 2.86 24.58 9.36
CA PRO A 493 4.26 24.73 8.97
C PRO A 493 4.41 25.39 7.60
N ILE A 494 3.54 25.06 6.64
CA ILE A 494 3.54 25.66 5.29
C ILE A 494 3.23 27.15 5.39
N TYR A 495 2.23 27.51 6.18
CA TYR A 495 1.88 28.90 6.43
C TYR A 495 3.05 29.67 7.05
N ALA A 496 3.76 29.07 8.02
CA ALA A 496 4.96 29.66 8.60
C ALA A 496 6.07 29.88 7.54
N GLY A 497 6.24 28.95 6.61
CA GLY A 497 7.18 29.09 5.48
C GLY A 497 6.80 30.22 4.52
N LEU A 498 5.51 30.35 4.19
CA LEU A 498 5.00 31.47 3.38
C LEU A 498 5.24 32.82 4.03
N MET A 499 5.05 32.93 5.35
CA MET A 499 5.32 34.16 6.10
C MET A 499 6.81 34.49 6.18
N GLU A 500 7.69 33.48 6.26
CA GLU A 500 9.15 33.67 6.26
C GLU A 500 9.66 34.34 4.98
N VAL A 501 9.00 34.07 3.85
CA VAL A 501 9.34 34.67 2.55
C VAL A 501 8.48 35.90 2.21
N GLU A 502 7.74 36.43 3.18
CA GLU A 502 6.85 37.61 3.03
C GLU A 502 5.81 37.43 1.91
N TYR A 503 5.23 36.23 1.80
CA TYR A 503 4.18 35.95 0.80
C TYR A 503 2.90 36.75 1.12
N PRO A 504 2.22 37.35 0.13
CA PRO A 504 1.08 38.24 0.38
C PRO A 504 -0.10 37.50 1.03
N THR A 505 -0.49 37.94 2.23
CA THR A 505 -1.52 37.26 3.04
C THR A 505 -2.89 37.18 2.38
N GLU A 506 -3.22 38.14 1.52
CA GLU A 506 -4.46 38.21 0.74
C GLU A 506 -4.57 37.14 -0.35
N THR A 507 -3.44 36.52 -0.71
CA THR A 507 -3.35 35.44 -1.70
C THR A 507 -3.26 34.05 -1.06
N ILE A 508 -3.43 33.96 0.26
CA ILE A 508 -3.45 32.71 1.01
C ILE A 508 -4.85 32.47 1.58
N TYR A 509 -5.41 31.29 1.34
CA TYR A 509 -6.65 30.83 1.95
C TYR A 509 -6.42 29.51 2.69
N VAL A 510 -6.92 29.41 3.92
CA VAL A 510 -6.86 28.18 4.73
C VAL A 510 -8.27 27.58 4.80
N ALA A 511 -8.50 26.55 4.00
CA ALA A 511 -9.76 25.83 3.92
C ALA A 511 -9.90 24.81 5.05
N GLU A 512 -11.13 24.59 5.52
CA GLU A 512 -11.41 23.56 6.54
C GLU A 512 -11.33 22.14 5.98
N ASN A 513 -11.77 21.96 4.74
CA ASN A 513 -11.81 20.68 4.06
C ASN A 513 -11.68 20.86 2.54
N LEU A 514 -11.60 19.74 1.82
CA LEU A 514 -11.40 19.75 0.37
C LEU A 514 -12.56 20.41 -0.40
N GLN A 515 -13.80 20.32 0.10
CA GLN A 515 -14.96 20.95 -0.55
C GLN A 515 -14.87 22.48 -0.46
N ASP A 516 -14.50 23.00 0.71
CA ASP A 516 -14.24 24.44 0.92
C ASP A 516 -13.07 24.92 0.05
N ALA A 517 -12.00 24.14 -0.06
CA ALA A 517 -10.87 24.45 -0.94
C ALA A 517 -11.29 24.56 -2.41
N PHE A 518 -12.10 23.62 -2.92
CA PHE A 518 -12.62 23.68 -4.28
C PHE A 518 -13.60 24.83 -4.50
N ALA A 519 -14.46 25.13 -3.52
CA ALA A 519 -15.35 26.29 -3.58
C ALA A 519 -14.53 27.58 -3.71
N LYS A 520 -13.49 27.74 -2.88
CA LYS A 520 -12.61 28.89 -2.95
C LYS A 520 -11.87 28.97 -4.28
N MET A 521 -11.34 27.86 -4.77
CA MET A 521 -10.67 27.79 -6.07
C MET A 521 -11.59 28.33 -7.17
N HIS A 522 -12.86 27.93 -7.20
CA HIS A 522 -13.81 28.41 -8.20
C HIS A 522 -14.10 29.93 -8.12
N GLU A 523 -13.94 30.55 -6.95
CA GLU A 523 -14.06 32.02 -6.81
C GLU A 523 -12.85 32.77 -7.37
N VAL A 524 -11.65 32.21 -7.21
CA VAL A 524 -10.39 32.91 -7.54
C VAL A 524 -9.83 32.54 -8.91
N VAL A 525 -10.31 31.45 -9.51
CA VAL A 525 -9.83 30.94 -10.80
C VAL A 525 -10.24 31.86 -11.94
N GLU A 526 -9.29 32.20 -12.79
CA GLU A 526 -9.49 33.04 -13.97
C GLU A 526 -9.41 32.17 -15.24
N PRO A 527 -10.01 32.61 -16.37
CA PRO A 527 -9.85 31.93 -17.64
C PRO A 527 -8.35 31.81 -18.03
N GLY A 528 -7.90 30.60 -18.32
CA GLY A 528 -6.49 30.28 -18.60
C GLY A 528 -5.64 29.99 -17.36
N ALA A 529 -6.22 29.96 -16.16
CA ALA A 529 -5.49 29.62 -14.94
C ALA A 529 -5.07 28.14 -14.89
N PHE A 530 -4.03 27.88 -14.10
CA PHE A 530 -3.51 26.55 -13.79
C PHE A 530 -3.66 26.27 -12.31
N VAL A 531 -4.27 25.14 -11.97
CA VAL A 531 -4.53 24.71 -10.59
C VAL A 531 -3.77 23.41 -10.33
N LEU A 532 -2.73 23.47 -9.50
CA LEU A 532 -2.01 22.28 -9.03
C LEU A 532 -2.73 21.70 -7.82
N LEU A 533 -3.17 20.45 -7.92
CA LEU A 533 -3.62 19.64 -6.80
C LEU A 533 -2.45 18.80 -6.34
N GLU A 534 -1.86 19.16 -5.19
CA GLU A 534 -0.63 18.58 -4.69
C GLU A 534 -0.87 17.91 -3.35
N ASN A 535 -0.51 16.61 -3.26
CA ASN A 535 -0.80 15.72 -2.13
C ASN A 535 -2.30 15.44 -1.94
N ASP A 536 -2.66 14.17 -1.83
CA ASP A 536 -4.00 13.79 -1.37
C ASP A 536 -4.08 13.95 0.16
N LEU A 537 -5.26 14.36 0.65
CA LEU A 537 -5.61 14.15 2.06
C LEU A 537 -6.16 12.73 2.13
N PRO A 538 -5.48 11.78 2.79
CA PRO A 538 -6.18 10.60 3.23
C PRO A 538 -7.41 11.07 4.03
N GLU A 539 -8.61 10.57 3.71
CA GLU A 539 -9.85 10.85 4.46
C GLU A 539 -9.70 10.62 5.98
N LEU A 540 -8.61 10.00 6.43
CA LEU A 540 -8.19 9.87 7.83
C LEU A 540 -7.93 11.20 8.56
N PHE A 541 -7.69 12.31 7.86
CA PHE A 541 -7.42 13.62 8.47
C PHE A 541 -8.54 14.63 8.23
N ALA A 542 -9.67 14.20 7.66
CA ALA A 542 -10.86 15.03 7.45
C ALA A 542 -11.75 15.17 8.70
N GLU A 543 -11.22 14.87 9.90
CA GLU A 543 -11.90 15.03 11.19
C GLU A 543 -11.51 16.32 11.93
#